data_AF-A2QJI6-F1
#
_entry.id   AF-A2QJI6-F1
#
_cell.length_a   1.000
_cell.length_b   1.000
_cell.length_c   1.000
_cell.angle_alpha   90.00
_cell.angle_beta   90.00
_cell.angle_gamma   90.00
#
_symmetry.space_group_name_H-M   'P 1'
#
loop_
_entity.id
_entity.type
_entity.pdbx_description
1 polymer ?
#
loop_
_entity_poly.entity_id
_entity_poly.type
_entity_poly.pdbx_seq_one_letter_code
_entity_poly.pdbx_strand_id
1 'polypeptide(L)'
;MLYTQDISLVAYGVSLQNGFLPEVPPVRRLEDPYYSPWEEIAQDLPGLIQSGTIRRSVDDLGILSTKKLKGEPEWRRAYVVLAYLTHAYIWGGEKPKDVLPPCISRPFIEVSNHLELPPCATYAALNLWNFSVPSTDTDVTDPDNLSVVTSFTGTKDEEWFFVLSVAIEAKGAQLIELMLDAMHAANVDDSQRVISRLEQLNYGLKELGDLLERMYEKCAPPVFYHQLRPYLAGSKNMASAGLPNGVFYDVGEGRGEWHQYSGGSNAQSSLIQAFDIFLGVEHSATGETKPHGKSNPQVMTGFMQNMRNYMPGPHRRFLEMMLRTSNVRSYVLSHKPGSALRDAYNMAVMSLGGFRDKHVRMVTRYIIMAARTPPPNQVSSRTNLATTTSTIVDNSHEKLNAGVRGTGGTDLIPFLKQTRDTTKAAASYTD
;
A
#
# COMPACT_ATOMS: atom_id res chain seq x y z
N MET A 1 -18.65 -12.79 26.10
CA MET A 1 -17.78 -13.55 25.19
C MET A 1 -18.68 -14.35 24.27
N LEU A 2 -18.94 -13.83 23.08
CA LEU A 2 -19.80 -14.45 22.06
C LEU A 2 -18.92 -15.37 21.21
N TYR A 3 -19.21 -16.67 21.26
CA TYR A 3 -18.53 -17.70 20.48
C TYR A 3 -19.01 -17.67 19.02
N THR A 4 -18.27 -16.99 18.15
CA THR A 4 -18.06 -17.45 16.78
C THR A 4 -17.11 -18.66 16.85
N GLN A 5 -17.02 -19.49 15.81
CA GLN A 5 -15.80 -20.29 15.62
C GLN A 5 -14.62 -19.30 15.71
N ASP A 6 -13.81 -19.40 16.77
CA ASP A 6 -12.91 -18.34 17.23
C ASP A 6 -11.97 -17.85 16.12
N ILE A 7 -12.36 -16.79 15.40
CA ILE A 7 -11.47 -16.09 14.48
C ILE A 7 -10.45 -15.36 15.35
N SER A 8 -9.29 -16.00 15.54
CA SER A 8 -8.17 -15.38 16.23
C SER A 8 -7.53 -14.32 15.33
N LEU A 9 -7.90 -13.05 15.51
CA LEU A 9 -7.28 -11.93 14.78
C LEU A 9 -5.77 -11.86 14.98
N VAL A 10 -5.30 -12.25 16.17
CA VAL A 10 -3.87 -12.35 16.49
C VAL A 10 -3.15 -13.33 15.56
N ALA A 11 -3.76 -14.47 15.21
CA ALA A 11 -3.16 -15.44 14.28
C ALA A 11 -2.98 -14.87 12.86
N TYR A 12 -3.74 -13.84 12.53
CA TYR A 12 -3.64 -13.10 11.28
C TYR A 12 -2.81 -11.82 11.39
N GLY A 13 -2.22 -11.51 12.55
CA GLY A 13 -1.51 -10.25 12.77
C GLY A 13 -2.42 -9.02 12.63
N VAL A 14 -3.70 -9.17 12.98
CA VAL A 14 -4.70 -8.10 13.03
C VAL A 14 -4.95 -7.75 14.50
N SER A 15 -4.69 -6.51 14.88
CA SER A 15 -4.97 -5.96 16.21
C SER A 15 -6.43 -5.55 16.32
N LEU A 16 -7.05 -5.82 17.47
CA LEU A 16 -8.39 -5.29 17.81
C LEU A 16 -8.38 -3.75 17.86
N GLN A 17 -7.30 -3.17 18.40
CA GLN A 17 -7.19 -1.73 18.59
C GLN A 17 -6.71 -1.00 17.33
N ASN A 18 -5.76 -1.59 16.60
CA ASN A 18 -5.05 -0.90 15.51
C ASN A 18 -5.21 -1.56 14.13
N GLY A 19 -6.05 -2.60 14.00
CA GLY A 19 -6.36 -3.22 12.71
C GLY A 19 -5.14 -3.92 12.11
N PHE A 20 -4.74 -3.57 10.89
CA PHE A 20 -3.56 -4.17 10.25
C PHE A 20 -2.23 -3.56 10.73
N LEU A 21 -2.26 -2.54 11.59
CA LEU A 21 -1.07 -2.05 12.26
C LEU A 21 -0.67 -2.97 13.43
N PRO A 22 0.61 -2.96 13.82
CA PRO A 22 1.05 -3.61 15.05
C PRO A 22 0.30 -3.10 16.30
N GLU A 23 0.12 -3.97 17.28
CA GLU A 23 -0.51 -3.62 18.57
C GLU A 23 0.35 -2.63 19.37
N VAL A 24 1.67 -2.82 19.34
CA VAL A 24 2.64 -1.88 19.92
C VAL A 24 3.33 -1.07 18.82
N PRO A 25 3.76 0.18 19.11
CA PRO A 25 4.46 1.00 18.12
C PRO A 25 5.67 0.28 17.50
N PRO A 26 5.93 0.47 16.19
CA PRO A 26 7.07 -0.14 15.52
C PRO A 26 8.41 0.17 16.20
N VAL A 27 9.34 -0.79 16.13
CA VAL A 27 10.72 -0.59 16.54
C VAL A 27 11.34 0.53 15.70
N ARG A 28 11.87 1.56 16.37
CA ARG A 28 12.45 2.72 15.68
C ARG A 28 13.86 2.47 15.15
N ARG A 29 14.59 1.57 15.79
CA ARG A 29 15.98 1.22 15.47
C ARG A 29 16.28 -0.18 15.98
N LEU A 30 16.97 -0.99 15.19
CA LEU A 30 17.55 -2.25 15.65
C LEU A 30 18.61 -1.97 16.73
N GLU A 31 18.42 -2.50 17.93
CA GLU A 31 19.28 -2.20 19.09
C GLU A 31 20.62 -2.95 19.07
N ASP A 32 20.69 -4.12 18.43
CA ASP A 32 21.94 -4.86 18.31
C ASP A 32 22.94 -4.06 17.46
N PRO A 33 24.11 -3.65 18.01
CA PRO A 33 25.10 -2.84 17.29
C PRO A 33 25.61 -3.48 16.00
N TYR A 34 25.42 -4.80 15.84
CA TYR A 34 25.69 -5.51 14.59
C TYR A 34 24.95 -4.92 13.39
N TYR A 35 23.75 -4.37 13.59
CA TYR A 35 22.91 -3.79 12.53
C TYR A 35 23.06 -2.26 12.40
N SER A 36 23.93 -1.62 13.20
CA SER A 36 24.20 -0.18 13.11
C SER A 36 24.54 0.31 11.69
N PRO A 37 25.31 -0.42 10.85
CA PRO A 37 25.60 0.03 9.49
C PRO A 37 24.35 0.25 8.63
N TRP A 38 23.32 -0.58 8.78
CA TRP A 38 22.04 -0.38 8.08
C TRP A 38 21.27 0.83 8.63
N GLU A 39 21.21 0.95 9.96
CA GLU A 39 20.45 1.99 10.65
C GLU A 39 21.05 3.38 10.45
N GLU A 40 22.38 3.52 10.41
CA GLU A 40 23.07 4.80 10.17
C GLU A 40 22.77 5.35 8.77
N ILE A 41 22.82 4.51 7.74
CA ILE A 41 22.47 4.92 6.37
C ILE A 41 20.98 5.24 6.27
N ALA A 42 20.11 4.45 6.89
CA ALA A 42 18.67 4.71 6.88
C ALA A 42 18.29 6.01 7.60
N GLN A 43 19.03 6.38 8.65
CA GLN A 43 18.80 7.62 9.41
C GLN A 43 19.23 8.87 8.64
N ASP A 44 20.35 8.82 7.91
CA ASP A 44 20.84 9.93 7.06
C ASP A 44 20.40 9.81 5.58
N LEU A 45 19.42 8.94 5.30
CA LEU A 45 19.02 8.61 3.93
C LEU A 45 18.66 9.85 3.08
N PRO A 46 17.93 10.86 3.59
CA PRO A 46 17.68 12.09 2.84
C PRO A 46 18.96 12.85 2.47
N GLY A 47 19.92 12.96 3.40
CA GLY A 47 21.20 13.64 3.18
C GLY A 47 22.05 12.92 2.14
N LEU A 48 22.10 11.58 2.21
CA LEU A 48 22.82 10.74 1.26
C LEU A 48 22.22 10.77 -0.15
N ILE A 49 20.88 10.82 -0.25
CA ILE A 49 20.18 11.00 -1.52
C ILE A 49 20.43 12.40 -2.08
N GLN A 50 20.35 13.45 -1.26
CA GLN A 50 20.54 14.83 -1.71
C GLN A 50 21.97 15.07 -2.20
N SER A 51 22.96 14.55 -1.47
CA SER A 51 24.39 14.64 -1.83
C SER A 51 24.81 13.70 -2.97
N GLY A 52 23.96 12.76 -3.37
CA GLY A 52 24.26 11.77 -4.41
C GLY A 52 25.26 10.70 -3.98
N THR A 53 25.43 10.49 -2.67
CA THR A 53 26.41 9.55 -2.08
C THR A 53 25.81 8.20 -1.66
N ILE A 54 24.48 8.07 -1.70
CA ILE A 54 23.76 6.86 -1.26
C ILE A 54 24.31 5.54 -1.83
N ARG A 55 24.67 5.50 -3.11
CA ARG A 55 25.20 4.27 -3.73
C ARG A 55 26.54 3.87 -3.12
N ARG A 56 27.45 4.83 -2.94
CA ARG A 56 28.75 4.59 -2.30
C ARG A 56 28.56 4.06 -0.88
N SER A 57 27.69 4.70 -0.09
CA SER A 57 27.41 4.27 1.27
C SER A 57 26.89 2.83 1.35
N VAL A 58 26.05 2.42 0.39
CA VAL A 58 25.55 1.04 0.30
C VAL A 58 26.64 0.07 -0.19
N ASP A 59 27.43 0.45 -1.21
CA ASP A 59 28.50 -0.39 -1.77
C ASP A 59 29.61 -0.66 -0.73
N ASP A 60 29.82 0.26 0.21
CA ASP A 60 30.77 0.11 1.32
C ASP A 60 30.25 -0.80 2.46
N LEU A 61 29.00 -1.26 2.42
CA LEU A 61 28.44 -2.16 3.44
C LEU A 61 29.01 -3.58 3.32
N GLY A 62 29.32 -4.17 4.48
CA GLY A 62 29.46 -5.62 4.60
C GLY A 62 28.11 -6.34 4.44
N ILE A 63 28.15 -7.60 4.01
CA ILE A 63 26.96 -8.47 4.00
C ILE A 63 26.67 -8.87 5.45
N LEU A 64 25.61 -8.31 6.04
CA LEU A 64 25.17 -8.66 7.40
C LEU A 64 24.19 -9.83 7.37
N SER A 65 24.27 -10.71 8.37
CA SER A 65 23.35 -11.83 8.57
C SER A 65 22.13 -11.40 9.37
N THR A 66 20.96 -11.91 9.02
CA THR A 66 19.68 -11.75 9.75
C THR A 66 19.61 -12.53 11.08
N LYS A 67 20.56 -13.43 11.37
CA LYS A 67 20.49 -14.39 12.48
C LYS A 67 20.43 -13.78 13.88
N LYS A 68 20.73 -12.48 14.02
CA LYS A 68 20.66 -11.76 15.30
C LYS A 68 19.36 -10.98 15.47
N LEU A 69 18.49 -10.91 14.46
CA LEU A 69 17.17 -10.32 14.58
C LEU A 69 16.31 -11.13 15.56
N LYS A 70 15.70 -10.45 16.53
CA LYS A 70 14.91 -11.04 17.60
C LYS A 70 13.45 -10.64 17.50
N GLY A 71 12.61 -11.64 17.28
CA GLY A 71 11.16 -11.46 17.27
C GLY A 71 10.66 -10.61 16.11
N GLU A 72 9.36 -10.68 15.89
CA GLU A 72 8.72 -10.07 14.72
C GLU A 72 8.94 -8.55 14.56
N PRO A 73 8.98 -7.74 15.63
CA PRO A 73 9.24 -6.30 15.50
C PRO A 73 10.60 -5.96 14.87
N GLU A 74 11.66 -6.71 15.19
CA GLU A 74 12.98 -6.49 14.57
C GLU A 74 13.02 -6.96 13.11
N TRP A 75 12.38 -8.09 12.78
CA TRP A 75 12.24 -8.53 11.38
C TRP A 75 11.51 -7.47 10.53
N ARG A 76 10.43 -6.88 11.06
CA ARG A 76 9.70 -5.79 10.41
C ARG A 76 10.56 -4.54 10.24
N ARG A 77 11.34 -4.16 11.27
CA ARG A 77 12.26 -3.01 11.17
C ARG A 77 13.36 -3.26 10.12
N ALA A 78 13.96 -4.45 10.10
CA ALA A 78 14.94 -4.82 9.09
C ALA A 78 14.34 -4.75 7.68
N TYR A 79 13.09 -5.18 7.50
CA TYR A 79 12.38 -5.07 6.23
C TYR A 79 12.20 -3.60 5.80
N VAL A 80 11.76 -2.72 6.71
CA VAL A 80 11.63 -1.28 6.46
C VAL A 80 12.97 -0.70 6.01
N VAL A 81 14.03 -0.92 6.78
CA VAL A 81 15.36 -0.37 6.48
C VAL A 81 15.86 -0.85 5.12
N LEU A 82 15.85 -2.17 4.87
CA LEU A 82 16.33 -2.75 3.61
C LEU A 82 15.47 -2.33 2.41
N ALA A 83 14.17 -2.15 2.58
CA ALA A 83 13.28 -1.63 1.54
C ALA A 83 13.63 -0.19 1.14
N TYR A 84 13.85 0.68 2.13
CA TYR A 84 14.26 2.07 1.89
C TYR A 84 15.65 2.14 1.24
N LEU A 85 16.63 1.38 1.73
CA LEU A 85 17.96 1.31 1.13
C LEU A 85 17.90 0.79 -0.32
N THR A 86 17.10 -0.24 -0.58
CA THR A 86 16.91 -0.81 -1.92
C THR A 86 16.37 0.24 -2.89
N HIS A 87 15.28 0.90 -2.54
CA HIS A 87 14.65 1.91 -3.41
C HIS A 87 15.53 3.16 -3.58
N ALA A 88 16.23 3.58 -2.53
CA ALA A 88 17.18 4.69 -2.60
C ALA A 88 18.40 4.35 -3.46
N TYR A 89 18.92 3.12 -3.40
CA TYR A 89 20.03 2.68 -4.24
C TYR A 89 19.64 2.62 -5.72
N ILE A 90 18.46 2.04 -6.02
CA ILE A 90 17.91 1.94 -7.37
C ILE A 90 17.68 3.36 -7.91
N TRP A 91 16.89 4.20 -7.22
CA TRP A 91 16.34 5.44 -7.79
C TRP A 91 17.11 6.72 -7.40
N GLY A 92 17.99 6.70 -6.40
CA GLY A 92 18.63 7.88 -5.83
C GLY A 92 19.80 8.47 -6.62
N GLY A 93 20.17 7.89 -7.78
CA GLY A 93 21.19 8.45 -8.68
C GLY A 93 20.59 9.12 -9.92
N GLU A 94 21.46 9.59 -10.83
CA GLU A 94 21.00 10.27 -12.06
C GLU A 94 20.16 9.39 -12.98
N LYS A 95 20.48 8.08 -13.04
CA LYS A 95 19.77 7.02 -13.75
C LYS A 95 19.54 5.85 -12.80
N PRO A 96 18.49 5.03 -12.97
CA PRO A 96 18.27 3.91 -12.07
C PRO A 96 19.39 2.87 -12.16
N LYS A 97 19.61 2.14 -11.06
CA LYS A 97 20.49 0.97 -11.01
C LYS A 97 19.67 -0.29 -11.17
N ASP A 98 20.10 -1.14 -12.09
CA ASP A 98 19.48 -2.41 -12.43
C ASP A 98 20.15 -3.61 -11.75
N VAL A 99 21.21 -3.40 -10.97
CA VAL A 99 21.87 -4.43 -10.15
C VAL A 99 21.91 -3.96 -8.71
N LEU A 100 21.23 -4.69 -7.82
CA LEU A 100 21.26 -4.47 -6.38
C LEU A 100 22.40 -5.30 -5.75
N PRO A 101 23.28 -4.72 -4.91
CA PRO A 101 24.46 -5.42 -4.43
C PRO A 101 24.14 -6.46 -3.34
N PRO A 102 24.99 -7.49 -3.16
CA PRO A 102 24.76 -8.57 -2.20
C PRO A 102 24.61 -8.15 -0.74
N CYS A 103 25.19 -7.01 -0.36
CA CYS A 103 25.06 -6.44 1.00
C CYS A 103 23.61 -6.03 1.33
N ILE A 104 22.77 -5.79 0.32
CA ILE A 104 21.33 -5.52 0.46
C ILE A 104 20.50 -6.71 0.00
N SER A 105 20.76 -7.25 -1.19
CA SER A 105 19.93 -8.29 -1.80
C SER A 105 19.81 -9.55 -0.93
N ARG A 106 20.92 -10.06 -0.38
CA ARG A 106 20.90 -11.28 0.44
C ARG A 106 20.06 -11.15 1.71
N PRO A 107 20.36 -10.19 2.61
CA PRO A 107 19.55 -10.04 3.82
C PRO A 107 18.12 -9.65 3.48
N PHE A 108 17.88 -8.86 2.43
CA PHE A 108 16.52 -8.44 2.10
C PHE A 108 15.66 -9.61 1.62
N ILE A 109 16.19 -10.49 0.75
CA ILE A 109 15.49 -11.72 0.34
C ILE A 109 15.16 -12.59 1.56
N GLU A 110 16.09 -12.73 2.51
CA GLU A 110 15.87 -13.55 3.70
C GLU A 110 14.78 -12.96 4.62
N VAL A 111 14.84 -11.65 4.90
CA VAL A 111 13.81 -10.94 5.68
C VAL A 111 12.45 -10.96 4.98
N SER A 112 12.44 -10.78 3.67
CA SER A 112 11.27 -10.88 2.81
C SER A 112 10.61 -12.26 2.88
N ASN A 113 11.40 -13.33 2.80
CA ASN A 113 10.90 -14.69 2.92
C ASN A 113 10.31 -14.96 4.32
N HIS A 114 10.96 -14.47 5.38
CA HIS A 114 10.45 -14.59 6.76
C HIS A 114 9.07 -13.94 6.91
N LEU A 115 8.89 -12.74 6.35
CA LEU A 115 7.64 -11.96 6.43
C LEU A 115 6.61 -12.29 5.35
N GLU A 116 6.94 -13.25 4.46
CA GLU A 116 6.15 -13.62 3.28
C GLU A 116 5.82 -12.43 2.36
N LEU A 117 6.79 -11.53 2.16
CA LEU A 117 6.70 -10.33 1.34
C LEU A 117 7.75 -10.33 0.22
N PRO A 118 7.53 -9.63 -0.91
CA PRO A 118 8.57 -9.44 -1.92
C PRO A 118 9.67 -8.49 -1.40
N PRO A 119 10.93 -8.61 -1.85
CA PRO A 119 12.01 -7.70 -1.48
C PRO A 119 11.91 -6.36 -2.22
N CYS A 120 10.87 -5.58 -1.90
CA CYS A 120 10.70 -4.19 -2.34
C CYS A 120 9.95 -3.35 -1.29
N ALA A 121 9.91 -2.03 -1.46
CA ALA A 121 9.16 -1.12 -0.59
C ALA A 121 7.65 -1.25 -0.80
N THR A 122 7.06 -2.19 -0.08
CA THR A 122 5.61 -2.42 0.00
C THR A 122 4.93 -1.41 0.91
N TYR A 123 3.60 -1.35 0.86
CA TYR A 123 2.79 -0.57 1.78
C TYR A 123 3.06 -0.89 3.26
N ALA A 124 3.46 -2.14 3.57
CA ALA A 124 3.86 -2.53 4.92
C ALA A 124 5.13 -1.80 5.39
N ALA A 125 6.17 -1.74 4.55
CA ALA A 125 7.39 -0.98 4.86
C ALA A 125 7.13 0.53 4.91
N LEU A 126 6.35 1.04 3.97
CA LEU A 126 6.17 2.48 3.80
C LEU A 126 5.23 3.09 4.86
N ASN A 127 4.26 2.31 5.36
CA ASN A 127 3.22 2.78 6.26
C ASN A 127 3.16 1.94 7.54
N LEU A 128 2.74 0.66 7.42
CA LEU A 128 2.32 -0.13 8.59
C LEU A 128 3.41 -0.27 9.67
N TRP A 129 4.68 -0.28 9.26
CA TRP A 129 5.82 -0.47 10.15
C TRP A 129 6.76 0.74 10.21
N ASN A 130 6.39 1.88 9.61
CA ASN A 130 7.23 3.08 9.54
C ASN A 130 6.55 4.31 10.16
N PHE A 131 6.17 4.19 11.43
CA PHE A 131 5.68 5.32 12.20
C PHE A 131 6.15 5.23 13.65
N SER A 132 6.08 6.36 14.34
CA SER A 132 6.36 6.51 15.75
C SER A 132 5.33 7.41 16.40
N VAL A 133 5.16 7.21 17.71
CA VAL A 133 4.23 7.96 18.57
C VAL A 133 5.00 8.57 19.74
N PRO A 134 4.60 9.74 20.27
CA PRO A 134 5.21 10.36 21.45
C PRO A 134 5.19 9.46 22.69
N SER A 135 4.11 8.71 22.90
CA SER A 135 3.92 7.79 24.03
C SER A 135 3.07 6.58 23.63
N THR A 136 3.07 5.52 24.44
CA THR A 136 2.26 4.32 24.19
C THR A 136 0.75 4.57 24.22
N ASP A 137 0.30 5.59 24.94
CA ASP A 137 -1.12 5.93 25.10
C ASP A 137 -1.60 6.94 24.04
N THR A 138 -0.76 7.23 23.05
CA THR A 138 -1.08 8.18 21.97
C THR A 138 -2.21 7.65 21.09
N ASP A 139 -3.17 8.52 20.76
CA ASP A 139 -4.19 8.22 19.76
C ASP A 139 -3.57 8.16 18.35
N VAL A 140 -3.43 6.93 17.85
CA VAL A 140 -2.89 6.64 16.52
C VAL A 140 -3.87 6.95 15.37
N THR A 141 -5.14 7.27 15.67
CA THR A 141 -6.13 7.64 14.65
C THR A 141 -6.03 9.11 14.24
N ASP A 142 -5.28 9.93 14.98
CA ASP A 142 -4.97 11.30 14.60
C ASP A 142 -3.56 11.40 13.99
N PRO A 143 -3.44 11.70 12.67
CA PRO A 143 -2.13 11.85 12.01
C PRO A 143 -1.25 12.95 12.60
N ASP A 144 -1.79 13.91 13.35
CA ASP A 144 -1.00 14.95 14.02
C ASP A 144 -0.10 14.41 15.14
N ASN A 145 -0.47 13.25 15.69
CA ASN A 145 0.28 12.61 16.76
C ASN A 145 1.38 11.66 16.23
N LEU A 146 1.56 11.58 14.92
CA LEU A 146 2.41 10.58 14.28
C LEU A 146 3.61 11.21 13.57
N SER A 147 4.72 10.49 13.56
CA SER A 147 5.91 10.83 12.78
C SER A 147 6.48 9.59 12.08
N VAL A 148 7.09 9.76 10.92
CA VAL A 148 7.78 8.64 10.23
C VAL A 148 9.14 8.37 10.88
N VAL A 149 9.59 7.11 10.85
CA VAL A 149 10.89 6.72 11.42
C VAL A 149 12.00 6.83 10.38
N THR A 150 11.73 6.38 9.15
CA THR A 150 12.66 6.39 8.02
C THR A 150 12.05 7.14 6.86
N SER A 151 12.84 8.00 6.21
CA SER A 151 12.36 8.89 5.16
C SER A 151 13.33 8.94 3.97
N PHE A 152 12.79 9.06 2.75
CA PHE A 152 13.57 9.30 1.54
C PHE A 152 13.98 10.77 1.38
N THR A 153 13.09 11.70 1.75
CA THR A 153 13.24 13.14 1.45
C THR A 153 13.39 13.99 2.71
N GLY A 154 12.99 13.47 3.87
CA GLY A 154 12.93 14.23 5.13
C GLY A 154 11.90 15.36 5.13
N THR A 155 11.03 15.43 4.12
CA THR A 155 10.04 16.51 3.99
C THR A 155 8.81 16.24 4.86
N LYS A 156 8.15 17.31 5.31
CA LYS A 156 6.87 17.20 6.01
C LYS A 156 5.77 16.61 5.12
N ASP A 157 5.85 16.85 3.81
CA ASP A 157 4.93 16.29 2.81
C ASP A 157 5.00 14.77 2.72
N GLU A 158 6.22 14.20 2.79
CA GLU A 158 6.42 12.76 2.85
C GLU A 158 5.91 12.17 4.16
N GLU A 159 6.27 12.78 5.29
CA GLU A 159 5.78 12.34 6.59
C GLU A 159 4.25 12.32 6.60
N TRP A 160 3.61 13.43 6.18
CA TRP A 160 2.16 13.55 6.16
C TRP A 160 1.51 12.52 5.24
N PHE A 161 2.09 12.25 4.07
CA PHE A 161 1.58 11.25 3.14
C PHE A 161 1.50 9.84 3.77
N PHE A 162 2.53 9.45 4.52
CA PHE A 162 2.57 8.13 5.15
C PHE A 162 1.75 8.07 6.45
N VAL A 163 1.88 9.05 7.36
CA VAL A 163 1.17 8.99 8.64
C VAL A 163 -0.35 9.12 8.48
N LEU A 164 -0.83 9.79 7.44
CA LEU A 164 -2.26 9.81 7.13
C LEU A 164 -2.78 8.41 6.77
N SER A 165 -1.97 7.64 6.05
CA SER A 165 -2.29 6.25 5.72
C SER A 165 -2.32 5.38 6.98
N VAL A 166 -1.40 5.61 7.93
CA VAL A 166 -1.40 4.94 9.24
C VAL A 166 -2.67 5.29 10.04
N ALA A 167 -3.05 6.56 10.10
CA ALA A 167 -4.28 6.98 10.80
C ALA A 167 -5.55 6.34 10.21
N ILE A 168 -5.62 6.20 8.88
CA ILE A 168 -6.72 5.49 8.19
C ILE A 168 -6.75 4.01 8.59
N GLU A 169 -5.59 3.34 8.62
CA GLU A 169 -5.48 1.93 9.04
C GLU A 169 -5.91 1.74 10.50
N ALA A 170 -5.45 2.62 11.39
CA ALA A 170 -5.82 2.61 12.81
C ALA A 170 -7.33 2.81 13.01
N LYS A 171 -7.92 3.83 12.38
CA LYS A 171 -9.38 4.06 12.44
C LYS A 171 -10.16 2.90 11.83
N GLY A 172 -9.59 2.22 10.84
CA GLY A 172 -10.15 1.01 10.22
C GLY A 172 -10.28 -0.20 11.15
N ALA A 173 -9.55 -0.24 12.26
CA ALA A 173 -9.63 -1.33 13.24
C ALA A 173 -11.06 -1.58 13.73
N GLN A 174 -11.75 -0.51 14.13
CA GLN A 174 -13.13 -0.56 14.59
C GLN A 174 -14.07 -1.07 13.50
N LEU A 175 -13.79 -0.75 12.23
CA LEU A 175 -14.61 -1.19 11.11
C LEU A 175 -14.44 -2.69 10.83
N ILE A 176 -13.26 -3.25 11.08
CA ILE A 176 -13.03 -4.70 10.97
C ILE A 176 -13.90 -5.45 11.99
N GLU A 177 -13.99 -4.98 13.22
CA GLU A 177 -14.87 -5.59 14.23
C GLU A 177 -16.34 -5.53 13.82
N LEU A 178 -16.80 -4.38 13.31
CA LEU A 178 -18.17 -4.23 12.80
C LEU A 178 -18.46 -5.21 11.65
N MET A 179 -17.51 -5.41 10.74
CA MET A 179 -17.64 -6.34 9.63
C MET A 179 -17.79 -7.79 10.13
N LEU A 180 -16.93 -8.22 11.05
CA LEU A 180 -16.97 -9.58 11.62
C LEU A 180 -18.24 -9.81 12.43
N ASP A 181 -18.69 -8.81 13.19
CA ASP A 181 -19.94 -8.87 13.94
C ASP A 181 -21.16 -8.99 13.03
N ALA A 182 -21.20 -8.22 11.95
CA ALA A 182 -22.26 -8.31 10.95
C ALA A 182 -22.29 -9.67 10.24
N MET A 183 -21.11 -10.25 9.92
CA MET A 183 -21.02 -11.59 9.35
C MET A 183 -21.57 -12.67 10.30
N HIS A 184 -21.26 -12.56 11.59
CA HIS A 184 -21.83 -13.45 12.61
C HIS A 184 -23.33 -13.27 12.75
N ALA A 185 -23.81 -12.02 12.85
CA ALA A 185 -25.23 -11.69 12.94
C ALA A 185 -26.03 -12.26 11.76
N ALA A 186 -25.49 -12.14 10.53
CA ALA A 186 -26.10 -12.73 9.34
C ALA A 186 -26.17 -14.27 9.40
N ASN A 187 -25.20 -14.94 10.02
CA ASN A 187 -25.21 -16.40 10.18
C ASN A 187 -26.30 -16.89 11.15
N VAL A 188 -26.68 -16.06 12.13
CA VAL A 188 -27.71 -16.39 13.13
C VAL A 188 -29.04 -15.71 12.85
N ASP A 189 -29.21 -15.15 11.65
CA ASP A 189 -30.40 -14.45 11.17
C ASP A 189 -30.84 -13.24 12.04
N ASP A 190 -29.88 -12.53 12.63
CA ASP A 190 -30.11 -11.30 13.41
C ASP A 190 -30.04 -10.05 12.50
N SER A 191 -31.10 -9.84 11.73
CA SER A 191 -31.20 -8.72 10.78
C SER A 191 -31.03 -7.34 11.42
N GLN A 192 -31.50 -7.13 12.66
CA GLN A 192 -31.40 -5.85 13.35
C GLN A 192 -29.95 -5.52 13.71
N ARG A 193 -29.18 -6.53 14.15
CA ARG A 193 -27.75 -6.36 14.40
C ARG A 193 -26.99 -6.11 13.10
N VAL A 194 -27.33 -6.80 12.00
CA VAL A 194 -26.71 -6.52 10.69
C VAL A 194 -26.97 -5.08 10.24
N ILE A 195 -28.22 -4.59 10.35
CA ILE A 195 -28.58 -3.19 10.05
C ILE A 195 -27.71 -2.23 10.87
N SER A 196 -27.68 -2.41 12.19
CA SER A 196 -26.94 -1.53 13.10
C SER A 196 -25.44 -1.46 12.75
N ARG A 197 -24.82 -2.59 12.39
CA ARG A 197 -23.40 -2.64 12.02
C ARG A 197 -23.13 -2.03 10.65
N LEU A 198 -24.03 -2.21 9.67
CA LEU A 198 -23.92 -1.56 8.36
C LEU A 198 -24.06 -0.03 8.46
N GLU A 199 -24.93 0.47 9.33
CA GLU A 199 -25.07 1.92 9.60
C GLU A 199 -23.82 2.51 10.25
N GLN A 200 -23.23 1.81 11.22
CA GLN A 200 -21.95 2.21 11.84
C GLN A 200 -20.80 2.15 10.83
N LEU A 201 -20.75 1.12 9.99
CA LEU A 201 -19.75 1.01 8.91
C LEU A 201 -19.89 2.18 7.93
N ASN A 202 -21.13 2.54 7.56
CA ASN A 202 -21.41 3.71 6.72
C ASN A 202 -20.88 5.01 7.32
N TYR A 203 -21.03 5.24 8.63
CA TYR A 203 -20.44 6.39 9.32
C TYR A 203 -18.91 6.33 9.29
N GLY A 204 -18.32 5.19 9.65
CA GLY A 204 -16.87 5.01 9.66
C GLY A 204 -16.22 5.21 8.30
N LEU A 205 -16.83 4.72 7.22
CA LEU A 205 -16.35 4.92 5.85
C LEU A 205 -16.34 6.41 5.44
N LYS A 206 -17.29 7.21 5.94
CA LYS A 206 -17.29 8.66 5.75
C LYS A 206 -16.15 9.32 6.52
N GLU A 207 -15.94 8.94 7.78
CA GLU A 207 -14.80 9.42 8.58
C GLU A 207 -13.46 9.09 7.92
N LEU A 208 -13.28 7.88 7.37
CA LEU A 208 -12.08 7.53 6.59
C LEU A 208 -11.91 8.45 5.36
N GLY A 209 -13.02 8.82 4.73
CA GLY A 209 -13.02 9.78 3.63
C GLY A 209 -12.61 11.17 4.08
N ASP A 210 -13.07 11.62 5.24
CA ASP A 210 -12.72 12.93 5.80
C ASP A 210 -11.24 12.97 6.21
N LEU A 211 -10.74 11.90 6.84
CA LEU A 211 -9.30 11.70 7.10
C LEU A 211 -8.50 11.76 5.81
N LEU A 212 -8.92 11.05 4.75
CA LEU A 212 -8.21 11.09 3.47
C LEU A 212 -8.08 12.52 2.93
N GLU A 213 -9.13 13.36 3.03
CA GLU A 213 -9.06 14.75 2.55
C GLU A 213 -8.08 15.63 3.32
N ARG A 214 -7.69 15.26 4.54
CA ARG A 214 -6.63 15.93 5.29
C ARG A 214 -5.26 15.86 4.60
N MET A 215 -5.08 15.00 3.58
CA MET A 215 -3.88 14.99 2.73
C MET A 215 -3.54 16.39 2.20
N TYR A 216 -4.57 17.19 1.87
CA TYR A 216 -4.38 18.55 1.34
C TYR A 216 -3.82 19.55 2.36
N GLU A 217 -3.82 19.22 3.66
CA GLU A 217 -3.37 20.13 4.73
C GLU A 217 -1.85 20.30 4.74
N LYS A 218 -1.10 19.20 4.60
CA LYS A 218 0.37 19.21 4.80
C LYS A 218 1.16 18.38 3.78
N CYS A 219 0.54 18.00 2.66
CA CYS A 219 1.23 17.36 1.53
C CYS A 219 0.90 18.12 0.23
N ALA A 220 1.87 18.84 -0.32
CA ALA A 220 1.75 19.60 -1.55
C ALA A 220 1.88 18.68 -2.78
N PRO A 221 0.95 18.77 -3.75
CA PRO A 221 1.00 17.95 -4.97
C PRO A 221 2.34 17.96 -5.72
N PRO A 222 3.02 19.11 -5.92
CA PRO A 222 4.31 19.11 -6.62
C PRO A 222 5.44 18.44 -5.84
N VAL A 223 5.42 18.51 -4.50
CA VAL A 223 6.43 17.86 -3.64
C VAL A 223 6.25 16.35 -3.70
N PHE A 224 5.01 15.86 -3.50
CA PHE A 224 4.70 14.44 -3.65
C PHE A 224 5.11 13.90 -5.02
N TYR A 225 4.69 14.58 -6.10
CA TYR A 225 4.90 14.09 -7.45
C TYR A 225 6.37 14.07 -7.87
N HIS A 226 7.12 15.15 -7.60
CA HIS A 226 8.49 15.30 -8.09
C HIS A 226 9.55 14.78 -7.13
N GLN A 227 9.33 14.82 -5.81
CA GLN A 227 10.33 14.46 -4.82
C GLN A 227 10.11 13.06 -4.24
N LEU A 228 8.87 12.72 -3.84
CA LEU A 228 8.61 11.44 -3.16
C LEU A 228 8.31 10.30 -4.15
N ARG A 229 7.37 10.50 -5.07
CA ARG A 229 6.85 9.45 -5.96
C ARG A 229 7.93 8.67 -6.73
N PRO A 230 9.06 9.25 -7.18
CA PRO A 230 10.15 8.47 -7.79
C PRO A 230 10.64 7.31 -6.93
N TYR A 231 10.74 7.49 -5.61
CA TYR A 231 11.20 6.45 -4.69
C TYR A 231 10.12 5.39 -4.38
N LEU A 232 8.86 5.69 -4.66
CA LEU A 232 7.74 4.74 -4.50
C LEU A 232 7.59 3.80 -5.71
N ALA A 233 8.30 4.08 -6.80
CA ALA A 233 8.26 3.26 -8.01
C ALA A 233 8.92 1.90 -7.77
N GLY A 234 8.28 0.84 -8.27
CA GLY A 234 8.89 -0.50 -8.36
C GLY A 234 9.65 -0.69 -9.66
N SER A 235 10.18 -1.88 -9.90
CA SER A 235 10.95 -2.22 -11.12
C SER A 235 10.10 -2.82 -12.25
N LYS A 236 8.84 -3.19 -11.99
CA LYS A 236 7.93 -3.77 -12.99
C LYS A 236 7.48 -2.73 -14.00
N ASN A 237 7.54 -3.09 -15.29
CA ASN A 237 7.15 -2.23 -16.41
C ASN A 237 7.94 -0.91 -16.53
N MET A 238 9.21 -0.90 -16.12
CA MET A 238 10.07 0.30 -16.08
C MET A 238 11.12 0.37 -17.20
N ALA A 239 10.85 -0.26 -18.35
CA ALA A 239 11.78 -0.25 -19.50
C ALA A 239 12.12 1.17 -19.96
N SER A 240 11.14 2.06 -20.06
CA SER A 240 11.33 3.47 -20.44
C SER A 240 12.12 4.29 -19.43
N ALA A 241 12.16 3.85 -18.16
CA ALA A 241 12.98 4.46 -17.13
C ALA A 241 14.42 3.92 -17.10
N GLY A 242 14.72 2.88 -17.90
CA GLY A 242 16.04 2.24 -17.94
C GLY A 242 16.12 0.89 -17.22
N LEU A 243 14.99 0.30 -16.81
CA LEU A 243 14.92 -1.02 -16.16
C LEU A 243 14.10 -2.02 -17.01
N PRO A 244 14.55 -2.42 -18.22
CA PRO A 244 13.78 -3.28 -19.12
C PRO A 244 13.50 -4.67 -18.54
N ASN A 245 14.45 -5.21 -17.78
CA ASN A 245 14.35 -6.53 -17.14
C ASN A 245 13.97 -6.43 -15.65
N GLY A 246 13.66 -5.22 -15.17
CA GLY A 246 13.58 -4.95 -13.73
C GLY A 246 14.95 -4.77 -13.11
N VAL A 247 15.18 -5.38 -11.95
CA VAL A 247 16.44 -5.29 -11.18
C VAL A 247 16.96 -6.70 -10.89
N PHE A 248 18.25 -6.91 -11.10
CA PHE A 248 18.98 -8.11 -10.71
C PHE A 248 19.35 -8.05 -9.23
N TYR A 249 18.92 -9.03 -8.46
CA TYR A 249 19.22 -9.15 -7.04
C TYR A 249 20.44 -10.06 -6.91
N ASP A 250 21.62 -9.44 -6.84
CA ASP A 250 22.89 -10.15 -6.77
C ASP A 250 23.05 -10.81 -5.39
N VAL A 251 23.28 -12.13 -5.36
CA VAL A 251 23.57 -12.88 -4.12
C VAL A 251 25.05 -13.24 -3.97
N GLY A 252 25.90 -12.69 -4.85
CA GLY A 252 27.34 -12.86 -4.87
C GLY A 252 27.81 -13.91 -5.87
N GLU A 253 29.10 -13.85 -6.23
CA GLU A 253 29.76 -14.83 -7.11
C GLU A 253 29.07 -15.02 -8.48
N GLY A 254 28.45 -13.95 -9.01
CA GLY A 254 27.72 -13.99 -10.27
C GLY A 254 26.38 -14.73 -10.23
N ARG A 255 25.84 -15.01 -9.03
CA ARG A 255 24.53 -15.63 -8.83
C ARG A 255 23.50 -14.56 -8.45
N GLY A 256 22.25 -14.78 -8.86
CA GLY A 256 21.14 -13.89 -8.57
C GLY A 256 20.02 -14.05 -9.58
N GLU A 257 18.96 -13.28 -9.43
CA GLU A 257 17.79 -13.33 -10.30
C GLU A 257 17.29 -11.94 -10.67
N TRP A 258 16.77 -11.81 -11.90
CA TRP A 258 16.08 -10.61 -12.35
C TRP A 258 14.65 -10.61 -11.83
N HIS A 259 14.26 -9.52 -11.16
CA HIS A 259 12.93 -9.36 -10.62
C HIS A 259 12.25 -8.06 -11.06
N GLN A 260 10.95 -8.18 -11.32
CA GLN A 260 10.05 -7.08 -11.63
C GLN A 260 8.96 -6.96 -10.55
N TYR A 261 9.19 -6.07 -9.58
CA TYR A 261 8.24 -5.81 -8.51
C TYR A 261 7.42 -4.54 -8.77
N SER A 262 6.14 -4.58 -8.44
CA SER A 262 5.29 -3.38 -8.41
C SER A 262 5.73 -2.45 -7.27
N GLY A 263 5.61 -1.14 -7.48
CA GLY A 263 5.90 -0.15 -6.44
C GLY A 263 4.82 -0.12 -5.35
N GLY A 264 5.10 0.64 -4.29
CA GLY A 264 4.16 0.86 -3.20
C GLY A 264 2.86 1.51 -3.69
N SER A 265 1.72 0.98 -3.28
CA SER A 265 0.41 1.55 -3.61
C SER A 265 -0.65 1.22 -2.56
N ASN A 266 -1.69 2.04 -2.47
CA ASN A 266 -2.81 1.80 -1.55
C ASN A 266 -3.60 0.51 -1.86
N ALA A 267 -3.43 -0.09 -3.05
CA ALA A 267 -4.02 -1.39 -3.37
C ALA A 267 -3.41 -2.56 -2.56
N GLN A 268 -2.25 -2.31 -1.92
CA GLN A 268 -1.58 -3.22 -0.99
C GLN A 268 -2.07 -3.05 0.46
N SER A 269 -3.01 -2.12 0.73
CA SER A 269 -3.71 -2.06 2.01
C SER A 269 -4.71 -3.22 2.11
N SER A 270 -4.56 -4.04 3.15
CA SER A 270 -5.48 -5.14 3.44
C SER A 270 -6.86 -4.61 3.84
N LEU A 271 -6.94 -3.46 4.53
CA LEU A 271 -8.18 -2.83 4.95
C LEU A 271 -9.09 -2.48 3.78
N ILE A 272 -8.52 -1.85 2.73
CA ILE A 272 -9.30 -1.47 1.55
C ILE A 272 -9.91 -2.70 0.86
N GLN A 273 -9.16 -3.81 0.79
CA GLN A 273 -9.68 -5.06 0.22
C GLN A 273 -10.67 -5.77 1.15
N ALA A 274 -10.52 -5.65 2.47
CA ALA A 274 -11.46 -6.20 3.43
C ALA A 274 -12.86 -5.59 3.26
N PHE A 275 -12.95 -4.27 2.99
CA PHE A 275 -14.24 -3.61 2.69
C PHE A 275 -14.90 -4.18 1.43
N ASP A 276 -14.13 -4.39 0.35
CA ASP A 276 -14.65 -4.99 -0.87
C ASP A 276 -15.18 -6.40 -0.62
N ILE A 277 -14.43 -7.23 0.12
CA ILE A 277 -14.80 -8.62 0.42
C ILE A 277 -16.05 -8.67 1.30
N PHE A 278 -16.11 -7.84 2.33
CA PHE A 278 -17.26 -7.78 3.23
C PHE A 278 -18.53 -7.35 2.50
N LEU A 279 -18.45 -6.31 1.67
CA LEU A 279 -19.58 -5.83 0.88
C LEU A 279 -19.85 -6.66 -0.37
N GLY A 280 -19.04 -7.67 -0.69
CA GLY A 280 -19.18 -8.50 -1.89
C GLY A 280 -19.01 -7.70 -3.20
N VAL A 281 -18.06 -6.76 -3.23
CA VAL A 281 -17.67 -6.00 -4.42
C VAL A 281 -16.61 -6.79 -5.20
N GLU A 282 -16.95 -7.23 -6.40
CA GLU A 282 -16.06 -8.02 -7.25
C GLU A 282 -15.42 -7.16 -8.36
N HIS A 283 -14.10 -6.99 -8.29
CA HIS A 283 -13.33 -6.28 -9.31
C HIS A 283 -12.90 -7.24 -10.42
N SER A 284 -13.28 -6.95 -11.66
CA SER A 284 -12.81 -7.68 -12.82
C SER A 284 -11.34 -7.39 -13.13
N ALA A 285 -10.65 -8.32 -13.79
CA ALA A 285 -9.25 -8.14 -14.18
C ALA A 285 -9.12 -7.05 -15.25
N THR A 286 -8.67 -5.87 -14.87
CA THR A 286 -8.39 -4.77 -15.80
C THR A 286 -7.02 -4.15 -15.56
N GLY A 287 -6.42 -3.63 -16.64
CA GLY A 287 -5.18 -2.86 -16.60
C GLY A 287 -3.91 -3.60 -17.02
N GLU A 288 -3.96 -4.92 -17.30
CA GLU A 288 -2.86 -5.61 -17.96
C GLU A 288 -3.06 -5.55 -19.49
N THR A 289 -2.02 -5.18 -20.24
CA THR A 289 -2.00 -5.26 -21.70
C THR A 289 -2.44 -6.67 -22.10
N LYS A 290 -3.55 -6.79 -22.82
CA LYS A 290 -4.05 -8.07 -23.35
C LYS A 290 -2.86 -8.81 -23.99
N PRO A 291 -2.47 -10.01 -23.52
CA PRO A 291 -1.52 -10.80 -24.28
C PRO A 291 -2.15 -11.09 -25.64
N HIS A 292 -1.41 -10.82 -26.71
CA HIS A 292 -1.80 -11.26 -28.05
C HIS A 292 -1.77 -12.80 -28.08
N GLY A 293 -2.90 -13.42 -27.77
CA GLY A 293 -3.04 -14.87 -27.80
C GLY A 293 -4.33 -15.34 -27.12
N LYS A 294 -4.97 -16.35 -27.71
CA LYS A 294 -6.13 -17.03 -27.12
C LYS A 294 -5.68 -17.82 -25.88
N SER A 295 -5.64 -17.18 -24.71
CA SER A 295 -5.43 -17.86 -23.43
C SER A 295 -6.78 -18.17 -22.76
N ASN A 296 -6.85 -19.35 -22.14
CA ASN A 296 -8.03 -19.90 -21.47
C ASN A 296 -8.72 -18.92 -20.50
N PRO A 297 -10.05 -18.97 -20.31
CA PRO A 297 -10.79 -18.05 -19.44
C PRO A 297 -10.54 -18.24 -17.93
N GLN A 298 -9.63 -19.13 -17.51
CA GLN A 298 -9.68 -19.69 -16.16
C GLN A 298 -8.73 -19.07 -15.14
N VAL A 299 -7.76 -18.22 -15.52
CA VAL A 299 -6.90 -17.51 -14.56
C VAL A 299 -6.47 -16.15 -15.13
N MET A 300 -7.33 -15.14 -15.07
CA MET A 300 -6.88 -13.75 -15.18
C MET A 300 -7.05 -13.15 -13.79
N THR A 301 -6.02 -13.24 -12.95
CA THR A 301 -6.03 -12.64 -11.62
C THR A 301 -6.02 -11.13 -11.77
N GLY A 302 -7.04 -10.45 -11.27
CA GLY A 302 -7.11 -8.99 -11.36
C GLY A 302 -5.98 -8.33 -10.57
N PHE A 303 -5.60 -7.10 -10.96
CA PHE A 303 -4.53 -6.33 -10.30
C PHE A 303 -4.63 -6.33 -8.77
N MET A 304 -5.85 -6.17 -8.22
CA MET A 304 -6.11 -6.21 -6.77
C MET A 304 -5.74 -7.55 -6.12
N GLN A 305 -6.00 -8.67 -6.80
CA GLN A 305 -5.62 -10.00 -6.31
C GLN A 305 -4.09 -10.15 -6.32
N ASN A 306 -3.42 -9.66 -7.37
CA ASN A 306 -1.96 -9.67 -7.44
C ASN A 306 -1.33 -8.82 -6.32
N MET A 307 -1.96 -7.71 -5.92
CA MET A 307 -1.48 -6.87 -4.81
C MET A 307 -1.56 -7.56 -3.44
N ARG A 308 -2.31 -8.65 -3.29
CA ARG A 308 -2.27 -9.46 -2.05
C ARG A 308 -0.93 -10.14 -1.82
N ASN A 309 -0.15 -10.39 -2.88
CA ASN A 309 1.22 -10.89 -2.77
C ASN A 309 2.20 -9.83 -2.25
N TYR A 310 1.74 -8.59 -2.03
CA TYR A 310 2.50 -7.48 -1.46
C TYR A 310 1.98 -7.09 -0.07
N MET A 311 1.10 -7.91 0.50
CA MET A 311 0.60 -7.81 1.89
C MET A 311 1.33 -8.83 2.76
N PRO A 312 1.57 -8.53 4.06
CA PRO A 312 2.14 -9.51 4.97
C PRO A 312 1.37 -10.83 4.93
N GLY A 313 2.09 -11.97 4.98
CA GLY A 313 1.49 -13.30 4.87
C GLY A 313 0.24 -13.52 5.75
N PRO A 314 0.28 -13.19 7.05
CA PRO A 314 -0.88 -13.26 7.93
C PRO A 314 -2.07 -12.41 7.47
N HIS A 315 -1.84 -11.20 6.95
CA HIS A 315 -2.90 -10.32 6.44
C HIS A 315 -3.54 -10.87 5.17
N ARG A 316 -2.74 -11.46 4.26
CA ARG A 316 -3.29 -12.13 3.08
C ARG A 316 -4.19 -13.30 3.47
N ARG A 317 -3.78 -14.11 4.46
CA ARG A 317 -4.59 -15.21 5.00
C ARG A 317 -5.88 -14.71 5.67
N PHE A 318 -5.88 -13.53 6.27
CA PHE A 318 -7.09 -12.89 6.78
C PHE A 318 -8.11 -12.61 5.67
N LEU A 319 -7.65 -12.01 4.56
CA LEU A 319 -8.52 -11.75 3.42
C LEU A 319 -9.06 -13.04 2.79
N GLU A 320 -8.24 -14.10 2.73
CA GLU A 320 -8.67 -15.43 2.29
C GLU A 320 -9.73 -16.03 3.22
N MET A 321 -9.60 -15.86 4.53
CA MET A 321 -10.61 -16.25 5.50
C MET A 321 -11.90 -15.47 5.26
N MET A 322 -11.83 -14.14 5.19
CA MET A 322 -13.01 -13.29 4.93
C MET A 322 -13.72 -13.67 3.63
N LEU A 323 -12.98 -13.99 2.57
CA LEU A 323 -13.57 -14.43 1.30
C LEU A 323 -14.39 -15.72 1.42
N ARG A 324 -13.99 -16.63 2.31
CA ARG A 324 -14.69 -17.90 2.53
C ARG A 324 -15.90 -17.76 3.46
N THR A 325 -15.87 -16.78 4.36
CA THR A 325 -16.86 -16.65 5.44
C THR A 325 -17.81 -15.46 5.26
N SER A 326 -17.49 -14.50 4.39
CA SER A 326 -18.35 -13.35 4.12
C SER A 326 -19.67 -13.80 3.48
N ASN A 327 -20.76 -13.45 4.13
CA ASN A 327 -22.13 -13.88 3.83
C ASN A 327 -23.12 -12.69 3.76
N VAL A 328 -22.65 -11.47 4.09
CA VAL A 328 -23.53 -10.31 4.31
C VAL A 328 -24.25 -9.90 3.04
N ARG A 329 -23.56 -9.84 1.89
CA ARG A 329 -24.21 -9.50 0.62
C ARG A 329 -25.32 -10.50 0.27
N SER A 330 -25.04 -11.81 0.33
CA SER A 330 -26.07 -12.83 0.04
C SER A 330 -27.24 -12.77 1.03
N TYR A 331 -26.96 -12.54 2.31
CA TYR A 331 -27.96 -12.39 3.35
C TYR A 331 -28.86 -11.16 3.11
N VAL A 332 -28.28 -10.01 2.74
CA VAL A 332 -29.05 -8.81 2.40
C VAL A 332 -29.90 -9.03 1.15
N LEU A 333 -29.34 -9.69 0.12
CA LEU A 333 -30.05 -9.91 -1.14
C LEU A 333 -31.19 -10.92 -1.04
N SER A 334 -31.20 -11.80 -0.02
CA SER A 334 -32.36 -12.66 0.28
C SER A 334 -33.53 -11.90 0.90
N HIS A 335 -33.35 -10.62 1.25
CA HIS A 335 -34.40 -9.75 1.76
C HIS A 335 -34.94 -8.81 0.67
N LYS A 336 -36.21 -8.41 0.83
CA LYS A 336 -36.93 -7.59 -0.14
C LYS A 336 -36.21 -6.25 -0.42
N PRO A 337 -36.20 -5.78 -1.68
CA PRO A 337 -35.86 -4.40 -2.00
C PRO A 337 -36.64 -3.40 -1.14
N GLY A 338 -35.99 -2.31 -0.72
CA GLY A 338 -36.57 -1.27 0.14
C GLY A 338 -36.78 -1.66 1.61
N SER A 339 -36.26 -2.82 2.04
CA SER A 339 -36.17 -3.13 3.47
C SER A 339 -35.05 -2.31 4.13
N ALA A 340 -35.19 -2.02 5.42
CA ALA A 340 -34.17 -1.30 6.19
C ALA A 340 -32.78 -1.97 6.10
N LEU A 341 -32.73 -3.31 6.01
CA LEU A 341 -31.50 -4.08 5.80
C LEU A 341 -30.84 -3.78 4.45
N ARG A 342 -31.61 -3.76 3.37
CA ARG A 342 -31.11 -3.46 2.02
C ARG A 342 -30.69 -2.00 1.89
N ASP A 343 -31.43 -1.09 2.53
CA ASP A 343 -31.09 0.33 2.57
C ASP A 343 -29.79 0.59 3.34
N ALA A 344 -29.61 -0.03 4.52
CA ALA A 344 -28.37 0.07 5.29
C ALA A 344 -27.15 -0.46 4.51
N TYR A 345 -27.30 -1.59 3.83
CA TYR A 345 -26.26 -2.13 2.95
C TYR A 345 -25.94 -1.18 1.79
N ASN A 346 -26.95 -0.69 1.08
CA ASN A 346 -26.77 0.24 -0.04
C ASN A 346 -26.10 1.53 0.43
N MET A 347 -26.43 2.06 1.61
CA MET A 347 -25.74 3.22 2.19
C MET A 347 -24.25 2.95 2.45
N ALA A 348 -23.90 1.79 3.02
CA ALA A 348 -22.50 1.43 3.26
C ALA A 348 -21.71 1.29 1.94
N VAL A 349 -22.29 0.64 0.93
CA VAL A 349 -21.70 0.53 -0.42
C VAL A 349 -21.49 1.90 -1.05
N MET A 350 -22.48 2.79 -0.97
CA MET A 350 -22.39 4.13 -1.54
C MET A 350 -21.36 5.00 -0.79
N SER A 351 -21.18 4.81 0.51
CA SER A 351 -20.13 5.47 1.29
C SER A 351 -18.73 4.99 0.92
N LEU A 352 -18.53 3.69 0.67
CA LEU A 352 -17.27 3.20 0.09
C LEU A 352 -17.04 3.78 -1.31
N GLY A 353 -18.11 3.91 -2.12
CA GLY A 353 -18.07 4.61 -3.40
C GLY A 353 -17.66 6.09 -3.27
N GLY A 354 -18.16 6.78 -2.24
CA GLY A 354 -17.81 8.16 -1.91
C GLY A 354 -16.36 8.34 -1.46
N PHE A 355 -15.85 7.41 -0.65
CA PHE A 355 -14.43 7.33 -0.31
C PHE A 355 -13.57 7.21 -1.58
N ARG A 356 -13.96 6.34 -2.52
CA ARG A 356 -13.27 6.18 -3.82
C ARG A 356 -13.36 7.41 -4.69
N ASP A 357 -14.47 8.15 -4.68
CA ASP A 357 -14.58 9.45 -5.36
C ASP A 357 -13.59 10.48 -4.80
N LYS A 358 -13.41 10.54 -3.47
CA LYS A 358 -12.39 11.40 -2.84
C LYS A 358 -10.99 11.00 -3.32
N HIS A 359 -10.68 9.70 -3.36
CA HIS A 359 -9.39 9.21 -3.85
C HIS A 359 -9.14 9.51 -5.35
N VAL A 360 -10.13 9.33 -6.23
CA VAL A 360 -10.02 9.68 -7.66
C VAL A 360 -9.71 11.16 -7.85
N ARG A 361 -10.39 12.04 -7.08
CA ARG A 361 -10.14 13.49 -7.10
C ARG A 361 -8.73 13.83 -6.64
N MET A 362 -8.28 13.17 -5.58
CA MET A 362 -6.92 13.34 -5.07
C MET A 362 -5.87 12.92 -6.10
N VAL A 363 -5.99 11.73 -6.67
CA VAL A 363 -5.06 11.24 -7.70
C VAL A 363 -5.01 12.17 -8.91
N THR A 364 -6.16 12.72 -9.32
CA THR A 364 -6.20 13.73 -10.39
C THR A 364 -5.32 14.94 -10.06
N ARG A 365 -5.37 15.44 -8.82
CA ARG A 365 -4.58 16.60 -8.36
C ARG A 365 -3.09 16.27 -8.15
N TYR A 366 -2.80 15.17 -7.45
CA TYR A 366 -1.43 14.77 -7.05
C TYR A 366 -0.62 14.13 -8.16
N ILE A 367 -1.27 13.63 -9.22
CA ILE A 367 -0.58 12.97 -10.34
C ILE A 367 -0.77 13.76 -11.62
N ILE A 368 -2.00 13.89 -12.13
CA ILE A 368 -2.23 14.44 -13.47
C ILE A 368 -1.92 15.93 -13.52
N MET A 369 -2.44 16.69 -12.55
CA MET A 369 -2.21 18.13 -12.50
C MET A 369 -0.77 18.45 -12.11
N ALA A 370 -0.22 17.74 -11.11
CA ALA A 370 1.15 17.94 -10.65
C ALA A 370 2.19 17.63 -11.75
N ALA A 371 1.93 16.67 -12.64
CA ALA A 371 2.77 16.38 -13.80
C ALA A 371 2.98 17.59 -14.74
N ARG A 372 2.07 18.56 -14.70
CA ARG A 372 2.14 19.80 -15.51
C ARG A 372 2.80 20.96 -14.78
N THR A 373 3.11 20.80 -13.50
CA THR A 373 3.79 21.82 -12.70
C THR A 373 5.30 21.55 -12.66
N PRO A 374 6.16 22.60 -12.65
CA PRO A 374 7.60 22.42 -12.53
C PRO A 374 7.98 21.88 -11.13
N PRO A 375 9.14 21.19 -11.00
CA PRO A 375 9.63 20.74 -9.71
C PRO A 375 9.91 21.93 -8.77
N PRO A 376 9.63 21.82 -7.46
CA PRO A 376 9.77 22.92 -6.50
C PRO A 376 11.20 23.47 -6.38
N ASN A 377 12.20 22.61 -6.57
CA ASN A 377 13.63 22.97 -6.56
C ASN A 377 14.23 22.56 -7.90
N GLN A 378 14.84 23.50 -8.63
CA GLN A 378 15.64 23.21 -9.83
C GLN A 378 16.95 22.51 -9.42
N VAL A 379 16.88 21.23 -9.02
CA VAL A 379 18.08 20.42 -8.89
C VAL A 379 18.44 19.92 -10.29
N SER A 380 19.55 20.44 -10.82
CA SER A 380 20.07 20.14 -12.14
C SER A 380 20.43 18.65 -12.33
N SER A 381 20.39 18.21 -13.60
CA SER A 381 20.81 16.92 -14.18
C SER A 381 20.14 15.60 -13.81
N ARG A 382 19.32 15.47 -12.76
CA ARG A 382 18.63 14.19 -12.50
C ARG A 382 17.57 13.95 -13.58
N THR A 383 17.63 12.80 -14.27
CA THR A 383 16.53 12.34 -15.13
C THR A 383 15.27 12.43 -14.28
N ASN A 384 14.28 13.20 -14.73
CA ASN A 384 13.13 13.51 -13.91
C ASN A 384 12.26 12.24 -13.83
N LEU A 385 12.59 11.37 -12.87
CA LEU A 385 12.08 10.02 -12.70
C LEU A 385 10.55 10.02 -12.49
N ALA A 386 10.02 11.12 -11.96
CA ALA A 386 8.59 11.37 -11.83
C ALA A 386 7.88 11.42 -13.19
N THR A 387 8.53 11.97 -14.21
CA THR A 387 8.06 11.95 -15.60
C THR A 387 8.24 10.57 -16.23
N THR A 388 9.39 9.90 -16.11
CA THR A 388 9.56 8.56 -16.72
C THR A 388 8.65 7.48 -16.13
N THR A 389 8.20 7.63 -14.88
CA THR A 389 7.17 6.79 -14.26
C THR A 389 5.73 7.14 -14.69
N SER A 390 5.51 8.33 -15.26
CA SER A 390 4.20 8.81 -15.75
C SER A 390 4.05 8.82 -17.26
N THR A 391 5.13 8.91 -18.03
CA THR A 391 5.11 9.16 -19.47
C THR A 391 5.84 8.04 -20.22
N ILE A 392 5.06 7.19 -20.89
CA ILE A 392 5.44 6.70 -22.22
C ILE A 392 5.10 7.85 -23.17
N VAL A 393 6.00 8.83 -23.29
CA VAL A 393 5.92 9.84 -24.35
C VAL A 393 7.19 9.67 -25.16
N ASP A 394 7.06 8.88 -26.22
CA ASP A 394 8.03 8.88 -27.31
C ASP A 394 7.91 10.23 -28.03
N ASN A 395 9.04 10.79 -28.45
CA ASN A 395 9.17 12.14 -29.00
C ASN A 395 8.51 12.29 -30.39
N SER A 396 7.18 12.28 -30.44
CA SER A 396 6.42 12.71 -31.60
C SER A 396 5.13 13.40 -31.15
N HIS A 397 4.80 14.52 -31.80
CA HIS A 397 3.69 15.42 -31.48
C HIS A 397 2.28 14.81 -31.66
N GLU A 398 2.13 13.49 -31.68
CA GLU A 398 0.86 12.79 -31.85
C GLU A 398 0.65 11.72 -30.77
N LYS A 399 -0.52 11.82 -30.09
CA LYS A 399 -1.12 10.91 -29.08
C LYS A 399 -0.86 11.23 -27.60
N LEU A 400 -1.60 12.21 -27.11
CA LEU A 400 -2.00 12.41 -25.70
C LEU A 400 -2.91 11.27 -25.13
N ASN A 401 -2.97 10.11 -25.77
CA ASN A 401 -3.87 9.00 -25.42
C ASN A 401 -3.15 7.82 -24.73
N ALA A 402 -1.84 7.91 -24.44
CA ALA A 402 -1.15 6.93 -23.60
C ALA A 402 -1.30 7.33 -22.12
N GLY A 403 -2.08 6.56 -21.35
CA GLY A 403 -2.50 6.88 -19.98
C GLY A 403 -1.38 7.02 -18.96
N VAL A 404 -1.62 7.83 -17.92
CA VAL A 404 -0.70 8.06 -16.80
C VAL A 404 -0.69 6.84 -15.88
N ARG A 405 0.50 6.29 -15.58
CA ARG A 405 0.62 5.09 -14.74
C ARG A 405 0.76 5.38 -13.24
N GLY A 406 0.16 4.53 -12.43
CA GLY A 406 0.41 4.48 -10.98
C GLY A 406 1.74 3.80 -10.65
N THR A 407 2.26 3.99 -9.44
CA THR A 407 3.46 3.31 -8.92
C THR A 407 3.33 1.79 -8.88
N GLY A 408 2.09 1.28 -8.73
CA GLY A 408 1.75 -0.13 -8.84
C GLY A 408 1.77 -0.69 -10.27
N GLY A 409 1.83 0.19 -11.29
CA GLY A 409 1.96 -0.17 -12.71
C GLY A 409 0.66 -0.16 -13.54
N THR A 410 -0.49 0.21 -12.97
CA THR A 410 -1.78 0.29 -13.69
C THR A 410 -1.96 1.60 -14.46
N ASP A 411 -2.80 1.58 -15.50
CA ASP A 411 -3.35 2.81 -16.09
C ASP A 411 -4.31 3.45 -15.07
N LEU A 412 -3.85 4.54 -14.47
CA LEU A 412 -4.28 4.96 -13.14
C LEU A 412 -5.74 5.40 -13.12
N ILE A 413 -6.17 6.21 -14.09
CA ILE A 413 -7.51 6.79 -14.08
C ILE A 413 -8.60 5.81 -14.52
N PRO A 414 -8.43 5.04 -15.61
CA PRO A 414 -9.39 3.99 -15.96
C PRO A 414 -9.56 2.98 -14.83
N PHE A 415 -8.46 2.53 -14.22
CA PHE A 415 -8.49 1.60 -13.10
C PHE A 415 -9.29 2.16 -11.92
N LEU A 416 -8.96 3.36 -11.44
CA LEU A 416 -9.63 3.94 -10.27
C LEU A 416 -11.11 4.26 -10.53
N LYS A 417 -11.45 4.76 -11.72
CA LYS A 417 -12.85 5.02 -12.09
C LYS A 417 -13.65 3.73 -12.14
N GLN A 418 -13.10 2.68 -12.75
CA GLN A 418 -13.75 1.38 -12.80
C GLN A 418 -13.94 0.81 -11.38
N THR A 419 -12.90 0.79 -10.54
CA THR A 419 -12.99 0.31 -9.16
C THR A 419 -14.08 1.04 -8.37
N ARG A 420 -14.23 2.36 -8.56
CA ARG A 420 -15.32 3.14 -7.98
C ARG A 420 -16.68 2.75 -8.54
N ASP A 421 -16.81 2.70 -9.87
CA ASP A 421 -18.09 2.44 -10.54
C ASP A 421 -18.58 1.03 -10.23
N THR A 422 -17.69 0.05 -10.17
CA THR A 422 -17.95 -1.33 -9.72
C THR A 422 -18.45 -1.36 -8.27
N THR A 423 -17.88 -0.57 -7.35
CA THR A 423 -18.43 -0.45 -5.99
C THR A 423 -19.84 0.07 -5.99
N LYS A 424 -20.10 1.19 -6.67
CA LYS A 424 -21.43 1.79 -6.68
C LYS A 424 -22.46 0.86 -7.33
N ALA A 425 -22.06 0.10 -8.34
CA ALA A 425 -22.88 -0.91 -8.99
C ALA A 425 -23.20 -2.12 -8.09
N ALA A 426 -22.47 -2.32 -6.98
CA ALA A 426 -22.83 -3.33 -5.99
C ALA A 426 -24.09 -2.95 -5.20
N ALA A 427 -24.46 -1.65 -5.14
CA ALA A 427 -25.72 -1.25 -4.54
C ALA A 427 -26.87 -1.85 -5.35
N SER A 428 -27.83 -2.44 -4.65
CA SER A 428 -28.92 -3.20 -5.25
C SER A 428 -30.26 -2.69 -4.76
N TYR A 429 -30.84 -1.78 -5.54
CA TYR A 429 -32.13 -1.15 -5.27
C TYR A 429 -33.32 -1.90 -5.89
N THR A 430 -33.04 -2.86 -6.77
CA THR A 430 -34.01 -3.70 -7.47
C THR A 430 -33.64 -5.17 -7.31
N ASP A 431 -34.56 -6.08 -7.61
CA ASP A 431 -34.33 -7.53 -7.56
C ASP A 431 -33.18 -7.99 -8.46
#